data_AF-A0A8J7JUP9-F1
#
_entry.id   AF-A0A8J7JUP9-F1
#
_cell.length_a   1.000
_cell.length_b   1.000
_cell.length_c   1.000
_cell.angle_alpha   90.00
_cell.angle_beta   90.00
_cell.angle_gamma   90.00
#
_symmetry.space_group_name_H-M   'P 1'
#
loop_
_entity.id
_entity.type
_entity.pdbx_description
1 polymer ?
#
loop_
_entity_poly.entity_id
_entity_poly.type
_entity_poly.pdbx_seq_one_letter_code
_entity_poly.pdbx_strand_id
1 'polypeptide(L)'
;MNTKQSINATEIQTWLLSNLAELLHISAEEIDVTQPLDSYGLDSTQAMVMITKLQKMLGFELSPMLLWHYPTIEALAERLAEQAEESQQTTKPLIDTNNTPNLAAEAVLDETIRPQSTSFKFNPNPQNIFLTGGTGFLGAFLIHELLQQTDADIYCLVRATDATSGKEKLKNNLQTYNIWNEEFSPRIIPIVGDLSQPQLGISTEGFEMLAINIDAIYHSAAMLNYVFPYSALKTANVLGTQEIIRLACKIKVKPLHYVSSVAVFESPYYAGKVVTENDSFDHWEGIFLGYSQTKWVAEKLVKIASQRGLPITIYRPPLISGHSQTGVGNTDDFVNLMTKGCLQMGAFPEVDYMLDMSPVDYVSKAIAHLSRQEESLGKAFHLQHPEPVPLTKLVDWLNSFGFPIKMIPYEQWQNQLINNVTSSENPLYTLRPFLLERWSERQLTIPDLYLTSNRPTISCQATLNALAGSSITCAPINAELFTTYSMYLIQSGFLNLESLMNN
;
A
#
# COMPACT_ATOMS: atom_id res chain seq x y z
N MET A 1 -12.14 21.60 -43.93
CA MET A 1 -11.42 22.07 -42.72
C MET A 1 -12.44 22.25 -41.63
N ASN A 2 -12.66 21.23 -40.79
CA ASN A 2 -13.46 21.39 -39.56
C ASN A 2 -12.50 21.91 -38.50
N THR A 3 -12.61 23.19 -38.17
CA THR A 3 -12.04 23.78 -36.95
C THR A 3 -12.70 23.09 -35.76
N LYS A 4 -12.03 22.10 -35.15
CA LYS A 4 -12.40 21.62 -33.81
C LYS A 4 -12.31 22.83 -32.89
N GLN A 5 -13.46 23.26 -32.37
CA GLN A 5 -13.56 24.31 -31.37
C GLN A 5 -12.74 23.85 -30.15
N SER A 6 -11.82 24.70 -29.69
CA SER A 6 -11.03 24.41 -28.48
C SER A 6 -11.99 24.31 -27.30
N ILE A 7 -12.11 23.12 -26.71
CA ILE A 7 -12.90 22.91 -25.51
C ILE A 7 -12.23 23.69 -24.37
N ASN A 8 -12.97 24.57 -23.71
CA ASN A 8 -12.44 25.39 -22.61
C ASN A 8 -12.67 24.75 -21.23
N ALA A 9 -11.98 25.25 -20.19
CA ALA A 9 -12.06 24.69 -18.83
C ALA A 9 -13.51 24.64 -18.30
N THR A 10 -14.35 25.63 -18.59
CA THR A 10 -15.75 25.66 -18.14
C THR A 10 -16.58 24.53 -18.75
N GLU A 11 -16.36 24.21 -20.03
CA GLU A 11 -17.02 23.09 -20.72
C GLU A 11 -16.57 21.74 -20.14
N ILE A 12 -15.27 21.60 -19.85
CA ILE A 12 -14.72 20.40 -19.21
C ILE A 12 -15.28 20.23 -17.80
N GLN A 13 -15.31 21.30 -17.00
CA GLN A 13 -15.87 21.31 -15.65
C GLN A 13 -17.35 20.90 -15.65
N THR A 14 -18.15 21.46 -16.55
CA THR A 14 -19.58 21.12 -16.69
C THR A 14 -19.77 19.64 -17.04
N TRP A 15 -18.93 19.12 -17.93
CA TRP A 15 -18.94 17.71 -18.31
C TRP A 15 -18.54 16.81 -17.15
N LEU A 16 -17.45 17.12 -16.45
CA LEU A 16 -16.94 16.37 -15.30
C LEU A 16 -17.99 16.27 -14.20
N LEU A 17 -18.63 17.40 -13.87
CA LEU A 17 -19.69 17.48 -12.87
C LEU A 17 -20.88 16.60 -13.26
N SER A 18 -21.34 16.70 -14.50
CA SER A 18 -22.44 15.88 -15.02
C SER A 18 -22.10 14.39 -15.00
N ASN A 19 -20.87 14.03 -15.37
CA ASN A 19 -20.46 12.63 -15.41
C ASN A 19 -20.24 12.03 -14.02
N LEU A 20 -19.70 12.81 -13.08
CA LEU A 20 -19.54 12.39 -11.70
C LEU A 20 -20.90 12.18 -11.03
N ALA A 21 -21.87 13.08 -11.25
CA ALA A 21 -23.25 12.92 -10.77
C ALA A 21 -23.89 11.64 -11.30
N GLU A 22 -23.73 11.34 -12.59
CA GLU A 22 -24.21 10.11 -13.22
C GLU A 22 -23.56 8.86 -12.62
N LEU A 23 -22.23 8.86 -12.47
CA LEU A 23 -21.45 7.73 -11.94
C LEU A 23 -21.78 7.41 -10.48
N LEU A 24 -22.05 8.44 -9.68
CA LEU A 24 -22.33 8.31 -8.25
C LEU A 24 -23.81 8.20 -7.91
N HIS A 25 -24.69 8.37 -8.90
CA HIS A 25 -26.14 8.41 -8.71
C HIS A 25 -26.60 9.49 -7.71
N ILE A 26 -25.97 10.67 -7.75
CA ILE A 26 -26.30 11.83 -6.90
C ILE A 26 -26.70 13.04 -7.77
N SER A 27 -27.26 14.08 -7.14
CA SER A 27 -27.54 15.33 -7.84
C SER A 27 -26.25 16.09 -8.17
N ALA A 28 -26.19 16.70 -9.35
CA ALA A 28 -25.14 17.64 -9.75
C ALA A 28 -24.96 18.79 -8.74
N GLU A 29 -26.03 19.20 -8.05
CA GLU A 29 -26.02 20.27 -7.05
C GLU A 29 -25.36 19.87 -5.72
N GLU A 30 -25.19 18.56 -5.48
CA GLU A 30 -24.52 18.01 -4.28
C GLU A 30 -22.99 17.93 -4.46
N ILE A 31 -22.48 18.26 -5.66
CA ILE A 31 -21.07 18.17 -6.01
C ILE A 31 -20.43 19.56 -5.93
N ASP A 32 -19.46 19.69 -5.04
CA ASP A 32 -18.60 20.87 -4.90
C ASP A 32 -17.38 20.68 -5.79
N VAL A 33 -17.23 21.57 -6.77
CA VAL A 33 -16.14 21.52 -7.76
C VAL A 33 -14.75 21.71 -7.15
N THR A 34 -14.68 22.24 -5.94
CA THR A 34 -13.45 22.49 -5.18
C THR A 34 -13.10 21.36 -4.21
N GLN A 35 -14.03 20.41 -3.99
CA GLN A 35 -13.74 19.25 -3.15
C GLN A 35 -12.93 18.18 -3.89
N PRO A 36 -12.05 17.47 -3.18
CA PRO A 36 -11.36 16.30 -3.71
C PRO A 36 -12.33 15.21 -4.21
N LEU A 37 -12.07 14.64 -5.38
CA LEU A 37 -12.90 13.62 -6.02
C LEU A 37 -13.05 12.34 -5.18
N ASP A 38 -12.04 12.01 -4.36
CA ASP A 38 -12.07 10.85 -3.45
C ASP A 38 -13.01 11.03 -2.26
N SER A 39 -13.36 12.27 -1.89
CA SER A 39 -14.35 12.55 -0.83
C SER A 39 -15.74 11.99 -1.19
N TYR A 40 -16.02 11.87 -2.49
CA TYR A 40 -17.25 11.33 -3.03
C TYR A 40 -17.23 9.80 -3.18
N GLY A 41 -16.17 9.13 -2.70
CA GLY A 41 -16.05 7.67 -2.75
C GLY A 41 -15.65 7.12 -4.12
N LEU A 42 -15.06 7.96 -4.98
CA LEU A 42 -14.59 7.54 -6.30
C LEU A 42 -13.48 6.49 -6.18
N ASP A 43 -13.72 5.28 -6.68
CA ASP A 43 -12.70 4.22 -6.72
C ASP A 43 -11.88 4.21 -8.02
N SER A 44 -10.85 3.35 -8.08
CA SER A 44 -9.96 3.26 -9.26
C SER A 44 -10.68 2.76 -10.52
N THR A 45 -11.78 2.02 -10.40
CA THR A 45 -12.58 1.54 -11.53
C THR A 45 -13.38 2.69 -12.13
N GLN A 46 -14.10 3.43 -11.29
CA GLN A 46 -14.88 4.61 -11.69
C GLN A 46 -13.97 5.70 -12.26
N ALA A 47 -12.80 5.91 -11.66
CA ALA A 47 -11.77 6.81 -12.16
C ALA A 47 -11.31 6.45 -13.60
N MET A 48 -11.05 5.17 -13.87
CA MET A 48 -10.68 4.71 -15.21
C MET A 48 -11.80 4.89 -16.23
N VAL A 49 -13.06 4.64 -15.84
CA VAL A 49 -14.23 4.88 -16.70
C VAL A 49 -14.36 6.37 -17.05
N MET A 50 -14.20 7.25 -16.06
CA MET A 50 -14.24 8.70 -16.25
C MET A 50 -13.13 9.16 -17.21
N ILE A 51 -11.88 8.73 -17.00
CA ILE A 51 -10.75 9.05 -17.88
C ILE A 51 -11.00 8.57 -19.31
N THR A 52 -11.52 7.35 -19.50
CA THR A 52 -11.82 6.82 -20.82
C THR A 52 -12.87 7.66 -21.54
N LYS A 53 -13.90 8.13 -20.82
CA LYS A 53 -14.91 9.03 -21.36
C LYS A 53 -14.32 10.42 -21.69
N LEU A 54 -13.46 10.97 -20.83
CA LEU A 54 -12.74 12.23 -21.07
C LEU A 54 -11.84 12.18 -22.29
N GLN A 55 -11.06 11.09 -22.45
CA GLN A 55 -10.21 10.86 -23.63
C GLN A 55 -11.03 10.89 -24.93
N LYS A 56 -12.20 10.25 -24.93
CA LYS A 56 -13.13 10.27 -26.08
C LYS A 56 -13.65 11.67 -26.38
N MET A 57 -13.98 12.44 -25.35
CA MET A 57 -14.46 13.82 -25.48
C MET A 57 -13.38 14.76 -26.03
N LEU A 58 -12.18 14.70 -25.46
CA LEU A 58 -11.07 15.60 -25.76
C LEU A 58 -10.29 15.20 -27.02
N GLY A 59 -10.33 13.91 -27.38
CA GLY A 59 -9.71 13.38 -28.59
C GLY A 59 -8.19 13.23 -28.52
N PHE A 60 -7.62 13.13 -27.32
CA PHE A 60 -6.22 12.80 -27.06
C PHE A 60 -6.10 11.87 -25.85
N GLU A 61 -4.96 11.18 -25.73
CA GLU A 61 -4.69 10.27 -24.62
C GLU A 61 -4.42 11.05 -23.32
N LEU A 62 -5.10 10.63 -22.26
CA LEU A 62 -4.95 11.14 -20.90
C LEU A 62 -4.28 10.11 -20.01
N SER A 63 -3.38 10.56 -19.13
CA SER A 63 -2.93 9.76 -18.01
C SER A 63 -4.08 9.57 -17.02
N PRO A 64 -4.37 8.33 -16.58
CA PRO A 64 -5.36 8.12 -15.54
C PRO A 64 -4.98 8.71 -14.19
N MET A 65 -3.71 9.06 -13.96
CA MET A 65 -3.30 9.72 -12.73
C MET A 65 -3.68 11.20 -12.67
N LEU A 66 -4.16 11.79 -13.78
CA LEU A 66 -4.56 13.20 -13.79
C LEU A 66 -5.63 13.49 -12.74
N LEU A 67 -6.58 12.55 -12.53
CA LEU A 67 -7.62 12.66 -11.49
C LEU A 67 -7.05 12.80 -10.08
N TRP A 68 -5.81 12.35 -9.86
CA TRP A 68 -5.18 12.36 -8.53
C TRP A 68 -4.15 13.48 -8.37
N HIS A 69 -3.52 13.91 -9.47
CA HIS A 69 -2.66 15.09 -9.47
C HIS A 69 -3.46 16.39 -9.40
N TYR A 70 -4.66 16.38 -9.98
CA TYR A 70 -5.63 17.47 -9.97
C TYR A 70 -6.92 16.96 -9.33
N PRO A 71 -6.95 16.85 -7.99
CA PRO A 71 -7.98 16.07 -7.30
C PRO A 71 -9.35 16.77 -7.28
N THR A 72 -9.50 17.98 -7.80
CA THR A 72 -10.77 18.71 -7.82
C THR A 72 -11.27 18.86 -9.26
N ILE A 73 -12.58 18.99 -9.45
CA ILE A 73 -13.16 19.19 -10.78
C ILE A 73 -12.59 20.46 -11.42
N GLU A 74 -12.46 21.53 -10.64
CA GLU A 74 -11.89 22.81 -11.07
C GLU A 74 -10.44 22.65 -11.57
N ALA A 75 -9.55 22.13 -10.72
CA ALA A 75 -8.13 21.99 -11.06
C ALA A 75 -7.91 21.02 -12.25
N LEU A 76 -8.70 19.95 -12.33
CA LEU A 76 -8.65 19.01 -13.43
C LEU A 76 -9.11 19.65 -14.74
N ALA A 77 -10.19 20.41 -14.70
CA ALA A 77 -10.72 21.08 -15.88
C ALA A 77 -9.74 22.13 -16.43
N GLU A 78 -9.10 22.90 -15.56
CA GLU A 78 -8.06 23.86 -15.93
C GLU A 78 -6.88 23.16 -16.61
N ARG A 79 -6.31 22.12 -15.98
CA ARG A 79 -5.18 21.39 -16.57
C ARG A 79 -5.54 20.75 -17.91
N LEU A 80 -6.72 20.14 -18.03
CA LEU A 80 -7.15 19.50 -19.27
C LEU A 80 -7.37 20.52 -20.40
N ALA A 81 -7.81 21.73 -20.06
CA ALA A 81 -7.91 22.82 -21.04
C ALA A 81 -6.52 23.28 -21.51
N GLU A 82 -5.58 23.49 -20.60
CA GLU A 82 -4.18 23.79 -20.94
C GLU A 82 -3.56 22.69 -21.82
N GLN A 83 -3.76 21.42 -21.46
CA GLN A 83 -3.23 20.29 -22.22
C GLN A 83 -3.90 20.16 -23.60
N ALA A 84 -5.18 20.53 -23.73
CA ALA A 84 -5.87 20.57 -25.02
C ALA A 84 -5.32 21.65 -25.96
N GLU A 85 -4.82 22.76 -25.40
CA GLU A 85 -4.10 23.80 -26.14
C GLU A 85 -2.67 23.34 -26.51
N GLU A 86 -1.95 22.69 -25.59
CA GLU A 86 -0.59 22.14 -25.80
C GLU A 86 -0.56 20.98 -26.82
N SER A 87 -1.57 20.11 -26.81
CA SER A 87 -1.68 18.93 -27.69
C SER A 87 -1.91 19.31 -29.16
N GLN A 88 -2.26 20.58 -29.44
CA GLN A 88 -2.28 21.11 -30.81
C GLN A 88 -0.88 21.46 -31.33
N GLN A 89 0.15 21.43 -30.47
CA GLN A 89 1.54 21.78 -30.81
C GLN A 89 2.53 20.62 -30.63
N THR A 90 2.25 19.59 -29.82
CA THR A 90 3.10 18.39 -29.66
C THR A 90 2.32 17.10 -29.34
N THR A 91 2.83 15.94 -29.77
CA THR A 91 2.14 14.63 -29.75
C THR A 91 2.47 13.72 -28.56
N LYS A 92 3.01 14.22 -27.44
CA LYS A 92 3.27 13.38 -26.27
C LYS A 92 2.82 14.05 -24.97
N PRO A 93 2.00 13.38 -24.13
CA PRO A 93 1.73 13.87 -22.79
C PRO A 93 3.01 13.73 -21.96
N LEU A 94 3.60 14.86 -21.58
CA LEU A 94 4.57 14.92 -20.48
C LEU A 94 3.74 15.14 -19.22
N ILE A 95 3.72 14.16 -18.32
CA ILE A 95 3.38 14.43 -16.92
C ILE A 95 4.41 15.45 -16.46
N ASP A 96 3.97 16.61 -16.03
CA ASP A 96 4.88 17.66 -15.60
C ASP A 96 5.70 17.15 -14.39
N THR A 97 6.97 16.86 -14.63
CA THR A 97 7.91 16.37 -13.61
C THR A 97 8.18 17.42 -12.53
N ASN A 98 7.72 18.67 -12.72
CA ASN A 98 7.84 19.76 -11.76
C ASN A 98 7.07 19.54 -10.46
N ASN A 99 6.18 18.54 -10.38
CA ASN A 99 5.40 18.25 -9.16
C ASN A 99 5.93 17.08 -8.31
N THR A 100 7.18 16.64 -8.55
CA THR A 100 7.82 15.63 -7.68
C THR A 100 8.05 16.22 -6.28
N PRO A 101 7.48 15.65 -5.21
CA PRO A 101 7.63 16.20 -3.88
C PRO A 101 9.09 16.13 -3.42
N ASN A 102 9.58 17.18 -2.78
CA ASN A 102 10.85 17.13 -2.06
C ASN A 102 10.64 16.37 -0.75
N LEU A 103 10.95 15.07 -0.73
CA LEU A 103 10.66 14.23 0.44
C LEU A 103 11.43 14.65 1.68
N ALA A 104 12.65 15.18 1.52
CA ALA A 104 13.43 15.68 2.66
C ALA A 104 12.76 16.90 3.31
N ALA A 105 12.14 17.80 2.52
CA ALA A 105 11.38 18.93 3.04
C ALA A 105 10.06 18.51 3.73
N GLU A 106 9.49 17.38 3.31
CA GLU A 106 8.29 16.77 3.89
C GLU A 106 8.57 16.01 5.20
N ALA A 107 9.81 15.54 5.40
CA ALA A 107 10.23 14.76 6.56
C ALA A 107 10.48 15.61 7.82
N VAL A 108 9.51 16.45 8.18
CA VAL A 108 9.56 17.34 9.35
C VAL A 108 8.53 16.92 10.37
N LEU A 109 8.99 16.51 11.56
CA LEU A 109 8.13 16.21 12.71
C LEU A 109 7.94 17.48 13.55
N ASP A 110 6.68 17.86 13.79
CA ASP A 110 6.30 18.96 14.70
C ASP A 110 7.14 18.92 16.00
N GLU A 111 7.83 20.02 16.32
CA GLU A 111 8.77 20.13 17.44
C GLU A 111 8.13 19.87 18.81
N THR A 112 6.81 20.10 18.91
CA THR A 112 6.05 19.85 20.15
C THR A 112 5.84 18.36 20.40
N ILE A 113 5.98 17.52 19.37
CA ILE A 113 5.88 16.06 19.48
C ILE A 113 7.20 15.49 19.98
N ARG A 114 7.25 15.24 21.28
CA ARG A 114 8.38 14.59 21.95
C ARG A 114 7.90 13.94 23.26
N PRO A 115 8.58 12.88 23.72
CA PRO A 115 8.28 12.27 25.02
C PRO A 115 8.19 13.30 26.14
N GLN A 116 7.06 13.36 26.86
CA GLN A 116 6.89 14.27 28.00
C GLN A 116 7.66 13.82 29.25
N SER A 117 7.96 12.52 29.33
CA SER A 117 8.84 11.92 30.33
C SER A 117 9.95 11.16 29.61
N THR A 118 11.16 11.16 30.19
CA THR A 118 12.28 10.32 29.73
C THR A 118 12.33 8.96 30.42
N SER A 119 11.48 8.73 31.43
CA SER A 119 11.40 7.42 32.09
C SER A 119 10.59 6.44 31.23
N PHE A 120 11.32 5.56 30.54
CA PHE A 120 10.75 4.40 29.86
C PHE A 120 11.32 3.13 30.50
N LYS A 121 10.43 2.18 30.84
CA LYS A 121 10.82 0.84 31.27
C LYS A 121 10.22 -0.14 30.28
N PHE A 122 11.08 -0.95 29.67
CA PHE A 122 10.63 -1.98 28.76
C PHE A 122 9.72 -2.99 29.48
N ASN A 123 8.60 -3.34 28.85
CA ASN A 123 7.68 -4.35 29.32
C ASN A 123 7.38 -5.33 28.16
N PRO A 124 7.85 -6.59 28.23
CA PRO A 124 7.59 -7.59 27.19
C PRO A 124 6.13 -8.09 27.16
N ASN A 125 5.33 -7.74 28.18
CA ASN A 125 3.94 -8.16 28.32
C ASN A 125 3.03 -6.94 28.59
N PRO A 126 2.80 -6.08 27.57
CA PRO A 126 1.86 -4.96 27.69
C PRO A 126 0.45 -5.47 28.03
N GLN A 127 -0.33 -4.70 28.77
CA GLN A 127 -1.72 -5.05 29.09
C GLN A 127 -2.68 -4.45 28.07
N ASN A 128 -2.36 -3.25 27.55
CA ASN A 128 -3.19 -2.58 26.55
C ASN A 128 -2.34 -2.24 25.32
N ILE A 129 -2.69 -2.79 24.17
CA ILE A 129 -2.04 -2.51 22.88
C ILE A 129 -2.97 -1.67 22.02
N PHE A 130 -2.45 -0.57 21.47
CA PHE A 130 -3.15 0.16 20.41
C PHE A 130 -2.64 -0.29 19.05
N LEU A 131 -3.54 -0.73 18.18
CA LEU A 131 -3.22 -1.22 16.85
C LEU A 131 -3.96 -0.39 15.80
N THR A 132 -3.23 0.04 14.77
CA THR A 132 -3.85 0.58 13.56
C THR A 132 -3.72 -0.41 12.41
N GLY A 133 -4.71 -0.42 11.52
CA GLY A 133 -4.71 -1.27 10.33
C GLY A 133 -5.34 -2.65 10.58
N GLY A 134 -6.07 -2.82 11.68
CA GLY A 134 -6.74 -4.07 12.05
C GLY A 134 -7.79 -4.56 11.05
N THR A 135 -8.27 -3.68 10.17
CA THR A 135 -9.17 -4.01 9.05
C THR A 135 -8.43 -4.33 7.75
N GLY A 136 -7.09 -4.34 7.76
CA GLY A 136 -6.25 -4.71 6.62
C GLY A 136 -5.74 -6.16 6.74
N PHE A 137 -5.02 -6.61 5.71
CA PHE A 137 -4.47 -7.97 5.64
C PHE A 137 -3.48 -8.28 6.77
N LEU A 138 -2.31 -7.60 6.79
CA LEU A 138 -1.31 -7.82 7.85
C LEU A 138 -1.88 -7.53 9.24
N GLY A 139 -2.70 -6.49 9.39
CA GLY A 139 -3.28 -6.14 10.68
C GLY A 139 -4.19 -7.22 11.26
N ALA A 140 -4.92 -7.98 10.44
CA ALA A 140 -5.72 -9.11 10.91
C ALA A 140 -4.85 -10.20 11.55
N PHE A 141 -3.75 -10.56 10.87
CA PHE A 141 -2.79 -11.54 11.38
C PHE A 141 -2.01 -11.01 12.58
N LEU A 142 -1.69 -9.72 12.65
CA LEU A 142 -1.09 -9.11 13.84
C LEU A 142 -2.03 -9.17 15.05
N ILE A 143 -3.32 -8.89 14.88
CA ILE A 143 -4.31 -9.06 15.96
C ILE A 143 -4.31 -10.51 16.42
N HIS A 144 -4.37 -11.47 15.48
CA HIS A 144 -4.35 -12.90 15.80
C HIS A 144 -3.10 -13.29 16.59
N GLU A 145 -1.91 -12.95 16.12
CA GLU A 145 -0.64 -13.27 16.79
C GLU A 145 -0.52 -12.61 18.17
N LEU A 146 -0.92 -11.35 18.31
CA LEU A 146 -0.86 -10.65 19.60
C LEU A 146 -1.83 -11.27 20.64
N LEU A 147 -3.01 -11.69 20.21
CA LEU A 147 -3.97 -12.38 21.08
C LEU A 147 -3.49 -13.77 21.52
N GLN A 148 -2.77 -14.48 20.64
CA GLN A 148 -2.19 -15.79 20.93
C GLN A 148 -0.96 -15.70 21.85
N GLN A 149 -0.15 -14.65 21.70
CA GLN A 149 1.17 -14.57 22.34
C GLN A 149 1.20 -13.69 23.60
N THR A 150 0.10 -12.98 23.89
CA THR A 150 0.00 -12.07 25.03
C THR A 150 -1.37 -12.19 25.70
N ASP A 151 -1.52 -11.61 26.90
CA ASP A 151 -2.81 -11.42 27.59
C ASP A 151 -3.39 -10.01 27.35
N ALA A 152 -2.81 -9.22 26.45
CA ALA A 152 -3.18 -7.83 26.22
C ALA A 152 -4.58 -7.63 25.59
N ASP A 153 -5.27 -6.58 26.00
CA ASP A 153 -6.41 -6.02 25.28
C ASP A 153 -5.94 -5.23 24.05
N ILE A 154 -6.55 -5.49 22.89
CA ILE A 154 -6.17 -4.89 21.60
C ILE A 154 -7.19 -3.82 21.22
N TYR A 155 -6.78 -2.56 21.39
CA TYR A 155 -7.51 -1.37 21.01
C TYR A 155 -7.24 -1.05 19.53
N CYS A 156 -8.20 -1.35 18.67
CA CYS A 156 -8.05 -1.24 17.22
C CYS A 156 -8.70 0.03 16.68
N LEU A 157 -7.92 0.93 16.07
CA LEU A 157 -8.45 2.07 15.33
C LEU A 157 -9.23 1.58 14.10
N VAL A 158 -10.48 1.98 13.97
CA VAL A 158 -11.39 1.54 12.89
C VAL A 158 -12.30 2.68 12.44
N ARG A 159 -12.42 2.85 11.12
CA ARG A 159 -13.40 3.77 10.52
C ARG A 159 -14.78 3.13 10.55
N ALA A 160 -15.68 3.63 11.39
CA ALA A 160 -17.03 3.10 11.59
C ALA A 160 -17.96 4.21 12.08
N THR A 161 -19.28 3.97 12.08
CA THR A 161 -20.26 4.92 12.62
C THR A 161 -20.27 4.92 14.14
N ASP A 162 -19.95 3.76 14.74
CA ASP A 162 -20.00 3.52 16.18
C ASP A 162 -19.14 2.30 16.54
N ALA A 163 -18.95 2.07 17.84
CA ALA A 163 -18.11 0.99 18.34
C ALA A 163 -18.63 -0.40 17.95
N THR A 164 -19.95 -0.60 17.88
CA THR A 164 -20.55 -1.89 17.53
C THR A 164 -20.23 -2.25 16.09
N SER A 165 -20.48 -1.32 15.15
CA SER A 165 -20.13 -1.51 13.73
C SER A 165 -18.62 -1.62 13.53
N GLY A 166 -17.82 -0.91 14.32
CA GLY A 166 -16.36 -1.08 14.35
C GLY A 166 -15.93 -2.49 14.76
N LYS A 167 -16.57 -3.06 15.79
CA LYS A 167 -16.30 -4.44 16.25
C LYS A 167 -16.64 -5.45 15.17
N GLU A 168 -17.81 -5.32 14.56
CA GLU A 168 -18.25 -6.21 13.48
C GLU A 168 -17.30 -6.13 12.27
N LYS A 169 -16.82 -4.94 11.89
CA LYS A 169 -15.82 -4.82 10.81
C LYS A 169 -14.53 -5.58 11.13
N LEU A 170 -14.02 -5.49 12.35
CA LEU A 170 -12.81 -6.21 12.77
C LEU A 170 -13.05 -7.73 12.79
N LYS A 171 -14.18 -8.16 13.36
CA LYS A 171 -14.60 -9.56 13.37
C LYS A 171 -14.70 -10.12 11.94
N ASN A 172 -15.43 -9.45 11.06
CA ASN A 172 -15.60 -9.85 9.66
C ASN A 172 -14.27 -9.94 8.92
N ASN A 173 -13.31 -9.04 9.20
CA ASN A 173 -11.98 -9.11 8.60
C ASN A 173 -11.22 -10.36 9.06
N LEU A 174 -11.23 -10.69 10.36
CA LEU A 174 -10.61 -11.92 10.86
C LEU A 174 -11.31 -13.19 10.34
N GLN A 175 -12.64 -13.16 10.18
CA GLN A 175 -13.40 -14.26 9.58
C GLN A 175 -13.07 -14.45 8.10
N THR A 176 -12.90 -13.36 7.34
CA THR A 176 -12.48 -13.40 5.92
C THR A 176 -11.17 -14.16 5.76
N TYR A 177 -10.26 -14.01 6.74
CA TYR A 177 -8.98 -14.71 6.75
C TYR A 177 -8.98 -16.03 7.54
N ASN A 178 -10.14 -16.56 7.94
CA ASN A 178 -10.28 -17.82 8.69
C ASN A 178 -9.46 -17.88 10.00
N ILE A 179 -9.27 -16.74 10.67
CA ILE A 179 -8.47 -16.60 11.91
C ILE A 179 -9.28 -16.04 13.08
N TRP A 180 -10.61 -16.00 12.97
CA TRP A 180 -11.52 -15.61 14.05
C TRP A 180 -11.79 -16.76 15.02
N ASN A 181 -11.78 -16.47 16.31
CA ASN A 181 -12.29 -17.31 17.39
C ASN A 181 -13.15 -16.42 18.31
N GLU A 182 -14.31 -16.90 18.76
CA GLU A 182 -15.19 -16.13 19.67
C GLU A 182 -14.50 -15.76 20.99
N GLU A 183 -13.51 -16.55 21.44
CA GLU A 183 -12.68 -16.25 22.62
C GLU A 183 -11.87 -14.95 22.47
N PHE A 184 -11.62 -14.49 21.24
CA PHE A 184 -10.92 -13.23 20.97
C PHE A 184 -11.80 -12.00 21.18
N SER A 185 -13.12 -12.16 21.08
CA SER A 185 -14.08 -11.05 21.08
C SER A 185 -13.97 -10.12 22.29
N PRO A 186 -13.79 -10.59 23.54
CA PRO A 186 -13.67 -9.71 24.71
C PRO A 186 -12.43 -8.80 24.66
N ARG A 187 -11.34 -9.27 24.04
CA ARG A 187 -10.03 -8.60 23.99
C ARG A 187 -9.85 -7.71 22.77
N ILE A 188 -10.81 -7.65 21.85
CA ILE A 188 -10.77 -6.74 20.69
C ILE A 188 -11.70 -5.56 20.97
N ILE A 189 -11.10 -4.40 21.25
CA ILE A 189 -11.80 -3.16 21.57
C ILE A 189 -11.73 -2.19 20.38
N PRO A 190 -12.84 -1.89 19.72
CA PRO A 190 -12.86 -0.94 18.60
C PRO A 190 -12.73 0.49 19.10
N ILE A 191 -11.82 1.25 18.51
CA ILE A 191 -11.70 2.70 18.66
C ILE A 191 -12.16 3.34 17.35
N VAL A 192 -13.35 3.96 17.37
CA VAL A 192 -13.90 4.64 16.21
C VAL A 192 -13.12 5.90 15.93
N GLY A 193 -12.44 5.96 14.80
CA GLY A 193 -11.64 7.10 14.40
C GLY A 193 -11.06 6.93 13.00
N ASP A 194 -10.33 7.94 12.55
CA ASP A 194 -9.70 7.97 11.24
C ASP A 194 -8.25 8.48 11.35
N LEU A 195 -7.33 7.65 10.87
CA LEU A 195 -5.90 7.93 10.86
C LEU A 195 -5.55 9.22 10.09
N SER A 196 -6.37 9.60 9.10
CA SER A 196 -6.19 10.81 8.29
C SER A 196 -6.56 12.11 9.03
N GLN A 197 -7.20 12.02 10.20
CA GLN A 197 -7.70 13.17 10.94
C GLN A 197 -6.78 13.54 12.10
N PRO A 198 -6.71 14.84 12.49
CA PRO A 198 -6.02 15.25 13.71
C PRO A 198 -6.49 14.44 14.91
N GLN A 199 -5.57 14.09 15.81
CA GLN A 199 -5.84 13.22 16.95
C GLN A 199 -6.55 11.91 16.56
N LEU A 200 -6.28 11.37 15.36
CA LEU A 200 -6.89 10.14 14.85
C LEU A 200 -8.42 10.22 14.71
N GLY A 201 -8.99 11.43 14.59
CA GLY A 201 -10.43 11.64 14.43
C GLY A 201 -11.26 11.31 15.67
N ILE A 202 -10.63 11.17 16.84
CA ILE A 202 -11.31 11.00 18.13
C ILE A 202 -11.34 12.31 18.92
N SER A 203 -12.22 12.38 19.93
CA SER A 203 -12.26 13.55 20.80
C SER A 203 -10.97 13.72 21.59
N THR A 204 -10.65 14.96 21.98
CA THR A 204 -9.48 15.26 22.83
C THR A 204 -9.47 14.39 24.09
N GLU A 205 -10.62 14.22 24.74
CA GLU A 205 -10.77 13.39 25.93
C GLU A 205 -10.50 11.92 25.62
N GLY A 206 -10.99 11.41 24.48
CA GLY A 206 -10.72 10.05 24.02
C GLY A 206 -9.23 9.83 23.74
N PHE A 207 -8.57 10.79 23.10
CA PHE A 207 -7.14 10.73 22.82
C PHE A 207 -6.30 10.74 24.11
N GLU A 208 -6.69 11.53 25.10
CA GLU A 208 -6.04 11.53 26.42
C GLU A 208 -6.29 10.24 27.18
N MET A 209 -7.50 9.66 27.10
CA MET A 209 -7.80 8.36 27.68
C MET A 209 -6.96 7.25 27.04
N LEU A 210 -6.78 7.24 25.72
CA LEU A 210 -5.83 6.32 25.07
C LEU A 210 -4.40 6.58 25.55
N ALA A 211 -3.99 7.84 25.65
CA ALA A 211 -2.65 8.20 26.07
C ALA A 211 -2.33 7.72 27.51
N ILE A 212 -3.32 7.66 28.40
CA ILE A 212 -3.20 7.13 29.77
C ILE A 212 -3.13 5.60 29.77
N ASN A 213 -3.99 4.92 29.00
CA ASN A 213 -4.23 3.49 29.17
C ASN A 213 -3.33 2.59 28.31
N ILE A 214 -2.95 3.03 27.10
CA ILE A 214 -2.20 2.20 26.15
C ILE A 214 -0.74 2.06 26.55
N ASP A 215 -0.22 0.83 26.57
CA ASP A 215 1.15 0.50 26.96
C ASP A 215 2.11 0.40 25.78
N ALA A 216 1.63 -0.05 24.61
CA ALA A 216 2.43 -0.19 23.39
C ALA A 216 1.58 0.10 22.13
N ILE A 217 2.21 0.58 21.07
CA ILE A 217 1.54 0.90 19.81
C ILE A 217 2.11 0.07 18.67
N TYR A 218 1.22 -0.57 17.89
CA TYR A 218 1.53 -1.26 16.65
C TYR A 218 0.89 -0.50 15.49
N HIS A 219 1.72 0.24 14.77
CA HIS A 219 1.29 1.06 13.65
C HIS A 219 1.49 0.30 12.34
N SER A 220 0.44 -0.40 11.89
CA SER A 220 0.43 -1.16 10.63
C SER A 220 -0.45 -0.54 9.55
N ALA A 221 -1.28 0.45 9.87
CA ALA A 221 -2.11 1.11 8.88
C ALA A 221 -1.28 1.93 7.89
N ALA A 222 -1.54 1.70 6.61
CA ALA A 222 -1.15 2.59 5.52
C ALA A 222 -2.20 2.45 4.42
N MET A 223 -2.48 3.54 3.72
CA MET A 223 -3.14 3.51 2.43
C MET A 223 -2.11 3.09 1.38
N LEU A 224 -2.28 1.88 0.85
CA LEU A 224 -1.46 1.35 -0.23
C LEU A 224 -2.28 1.43 -1.51
N ASN A 225 -1.79 2.21 -2.46
CA ASN A 225 -2.36 2.31 -3.79
C ASN A 225 -1.21 2.52 -4.79
N TYR A 226 -1.22 1.73 -5.86
CA TYR A 226 -0.14 1.70 -6.85
C TYR A 226 -0.20 2.84 -7.88
N VAL A 227 -1.28 3.61 -7.88
CA VAL A 227 -1.56 4.67 -8.86
C VAL A 227 -1.56 6.05 -8.21
N PHE A 228 -1.85 6.13 -6.90
CA PHE A 228 -2.03 7.41 -6.23
C PHE A 228 -0.67 8.13 -6.03
N PRO A 229 -0.63 9.46 -6.25
CA PRO A 229 0.55 10.27 -5.98
C PRO A 229 0.75 10.45 -4.47
N TYR A 230 1.92 10.97 -4.09
CA TYR A 230 2.25 11.27 -2.69
C TYR A 230 1.19 12.14 -2.00
N SER A 231 0.70 13.19 -2.66
CA SER A 231 -0.26 14.15 -2.09
C SER A 231 -1.55 13.47 -1.60
N ALA A 232 -2.08 12.52 -2.38
CA ALA A 232 -3.29 11.77 -2.03
C ALA A 232 -3.06 10.80 -0.85
N LEU A 233 -1.83 10.28 -0.70
CA LEU A 233 -1.49 9.31 0.34
C LEU A 233 -0.93 9.97 1.62
N LYS A 234 -0.46 11.21 1.53
CA LYS A 234 0.23 11.96 2.61
C LYS A 234 -0.59 12.02 3.89
N THR A 235 -1.89 12.33 3.79
CA THR A 235 -2.74 12.53 4.96
C THR A 235 -2.81 11.25 5.81
N ALA A 236 -3.08 10.10 5.19
CA ALA A 236 -3.17 8.83 5.92
C ALA A 236 -1.79 8.31 6.34
N ASN A 237 -0.79 8.33 5.45
CA ASN A 237 0.47 7.64 5.68
C ASN A 237 1.50 8.47 6.45
N VAL A 238 1.55 9.78 6.22
CA VAL A 238 2.54 10.69 6.83
C VAL A 238 1.94 11.40 8.04
N LEU A 239 0.84 12.14 7.84
CA LEU A 239 0.22 12.88 8.95
C LEU A 239 -0.41 11.94 9.98
N GLY A 240 -0.98 10.82 9.52
CA GLY A 240 -1.41 9.75 10.42
C GLY A 240 -0.28 9.17 11.26
N THR A 241 0.89 8.92 10.67
CA THR A 241 2.08 8.49 11.43
C THR A 241 2.48 9.54 12.47
N GLN A 242 2.40 10.83 12.13
CA GLN A 242 2.67 11.93 13.07
C GLN A 242 1.73 11.90 14.28
N GLU A 243 0.43 11.68 14.07
CA GLU A 243 -0.55 11.59 15.18
C GLU A 243 -0.34 10.33 16.04
N ILE A 244 0.14 9.24 15.46
CA ILE A 244 0.57 8.05 16.21
C ILE A 244 1.79 8.34 17.07
N ILE A 245 2.80 9.04 16.54
CA ILE A 245 3.96 9.48 17.32
C ILE A 245 3.50 10.42 18.44
N ARG A 246 2.54 11.31 18.18
CA ARG A 246 1.93 12.19 19.18
C ARG A 246 1.30 11.40 20.32
N LEU A 247 0.52 10.35 20.01
CA LEU A 247 -0.06 9.45 21.02
C LEU A 247 1.02 8.72 21.82
N ALA A 248 2.07 8.25 21.14
CA ALA A 248 3.19 7.53 21.75
C ALA A 248 3.96 8.39 22.77
N CYS A 249 4.02 9.70 22.54
CA CYS A 249 4.72 10.67 23.39
C CYS A 249 3.86 11.26 24.52
N LYS A 250 2.53 11.26 24.37
CA LYS A 250 1.57 11.95 25.25
C LYS A 250 1.37 11.20 26.57
N ILE A 251 1.45 11.92 27.70
CA ILE A 251 1.25 11.47 29.09
C ILE A 251 2.28 10.43 29.56
N LYS A 252 2.30 9.24 28.96
CA LYS A 252 3.31 8.20 29.19
C LYS A 252 3.92 7.76 27.87
N VAL A 253 5.22 7.43 27.90
CA VAL A 253 5.95 6.91 26.74
C VAL A 253 5.46 5.51 26.41
N LYS A 254 5.16 5.28 25.14
CA LYS A 254 4.70 3.98 24.61
C LYS A 254 5.68 3.57 23.51
N PRO A 255 6.29 2.38 23.56
CA PRO A 255 7.12 1.90 22.48
C PRO A 255 6.27 1.80 21.20
N LEU A 256 6.83 2.30 20.10
CA LEU A 256 6.19 2.32 18.79
C LEU A 256 6.80 1.23 17.90
N HIS A 257 6.00 0.21 17.63
CA HIS A 257 6.26 -0.83 16.65
C HIS A 257 5.71 -0.38 15.30
N TYR A 258 6.58 0.14 14.43
CA TYR A 258 6.21 0.74 13.14
C TYR A 258 6.41 -0.23 11.99
N VAL A 259 5.34 -0.57 11.27
CA VAL A 259 5.42 -1.33 10.03
C VAL A 259 5.70 -0.36 8.89
N SER A 260 6.96 -0.34 8.45
CA SER A 260 7.44 0.36 7.25
C SER A 260 7.36 -0.53 6.00
N SER A 261 8.29 -0.40 5.07
CA SER A 261 8.47 -1.27 3.90
C SER A 261 9.91 -1.18 3.40
N VAL A 262 10.41 -2.22 2.73
CA VAL A 262 11.70 -2.14 1.99
C VAL A 262 11.66 -1.11 0.86
N ALA A 263 10.47 -0.61 0.52
CA ALA A 263 10.24 0.49 -0.43
C ALA A 263 10.92 1.82 -0.04
N VAL A 264 11.49 1.93 1.16
CA VAL A 264 12.33 3.09 1.52
C VAL A 264 13.69 3.11 0.78
N PHE A 265 14.07 2.01 0.13
CA PHE A 265 15.34 1.86 -0.61
C PHE A 265 15.17 1.87 -2.14
N GLU A 266 14.08 2.43 -2.66
CA GLU A 266 13.80 2.43 -4.11
C GLU A 266 14.51 3.53 -4.89
N SER A 267 15.28 4.39 -4.22
CA SER A 267 16.13 5.33 -4.91
C SER A 267 17.15 4.57 -5.77
N PRO A 268 17.38 4.99 -7.03
CA PRO A 268 18.44 4.44 -7.89
C PRO A 268 19.83 4.49 -7.25
N TYR A 269 20.03 5.32 -6.21
CA TYR A 269 21.25 5.32 -5.42
C TYR A 269 21.60 3.94 -4.86
N TYR A 270 20.61 3.12 -4.50
CA TYR A 270 20.84 1.80 -3.92
C TYR A 270 20.96 0.68 -4.97
N ALA A 271 20.73 0.97 -6.26
CA ALA A 271 20.82 -0.02 -7.32
C ALA A 271 22.18 -0.73 -7.34
N GLY A 272 22.16 -2.07 -7.42
CA GLY A 272 23.37 -2.91 -7.43
C GLY A 272 24.12 -3.01 -6.09
N LYS A 273 23.62 -2.39 -5.01
CA LYS A 273 24.20 -2.50 -3.66
C LYS A 273 23.52 -3.60 -2.85
N VAL A 274 24.24 -4.12 -1.87
CA VAL A 274 23.63 -4.89 -0.77
C VAL A 274 23.25 -3.91 0.34
N VAL A 275 21.98 -3.91 0.74
CA VAL A 275 21.45 -3.05 1.81
C VAL A 275 21.07 -3.90 3.01
N THR A 276 21.63 -3.57 4.15
CA THR A 276 21.41 -4.22 5.44
C THR A 276 20.46 -3.40 6.32
N GLU A 277 20.00 -3.99 7.41
CA GLU A 277 19.09 -3.34 8.36
C GLU A 277 19.70 -2.11 9.07
N ASN A 278 21.04 -2.02 9.10
CA ASN A 278 21.77 -0.93 9.72
C ASN A 278 22.09 0.22 8.76
N ASP A 279 21.89 0.03 7.46
CA ASP A 279 22.19 1.06 6.47
C ASP A 279 21.19 2.22 6.56
N SER A 280 21.70 3.42 6.28
CA SER A 280 20.84 4.60 6.21
C SER A 280 20.02 4.58 4.92
N PHE A 281 18.85 5.21 4.98
CA PHE A 281 17.94 5.38 3.85
C PHE A 281 17.81 6.86 3.50
N ASP A 282 18.92 7.59 3.40
CA ASP A 282 18.91 9.07 3.25
C ASP A 282 18.64 9.53 1.81
N HIS A 283 18.96 8.69 0.82
CA HIS A 283 18.67 8.96 -0.57
C HIS A 283 17.21 8.64 -0.91
N TRP A 284 16.51 9.64 -1.43
CA TRP A 284 15.10 9.57 -1.82
C TRP A 284 14.89 9.96 -3.28
N GLU A 285 15.89 10.59 -3.90
CA GLU A 285 15.86 11.04 -5.26
C GLU A 285 15.58 9.85 -6.18
N GLY A 286 14.61 10.00 -7.09
CA GLY A 286 14.21 8.94 -8.01
C GLY A 286 13.27 7.88 -7.42
N ILE A 287 12.76 8.04 -6.20
CA ILE A 287 11.59 7.27 -5.75
C ILE A 287 10.35 7.85 -6.45
N PHE A 288 9.72 7.06 -7.33
CA PHE A 288 8.58 7.52 -8.13
C PHE A 288 7.22 7.13 -7.56
N LEU A 289 7.10 5.92 -6.97
CA LEU A 289 5.82 5.42 -6.48
C LEU A 289 5.36 6.23 -5.25
N GLY A 290 4.16 6.82 -5.31
CA GLY A 290 3.62 7.66 -4.23
C GLY A 290 3.56 6.95 -2.88
N TYR A 291 3.20 5.65 -2.88
CA TYR A 291 3.27 4.82 -1.68
C TYR A 291 4.68 4.80 -1.08
N SER A 292 5.69 4.46 -1.87
CA SER A 292 7.09 4.39 -1.44
C SER A 292 7.59 5.73 -0.91
N GLN A 293 7.21 6.83 -1.57
CA GLN A 293 7.49 8.20 -1.11
C GLN A 293 6.91 8.45 0.29
N THR A 294 5.64 8.10 0.53
CA THR A 294 5.04 8.28 1.86
C THR A 294 5.67 7.39 2.94
N LYS A 295 6.06 6.14 2.61
CA LYS A 295 6.75 5.26 3.55
C LYS A 295 8.12 5.79 3.93
N TRP A 296 8.85 6.35 2.97
CA TRP A 296 10.14 7.01 3.22
C TRP A 296 9.97 8.18 4.20
N VAL A 297 9.03 9.09 3.94
CA VAL A 297 8.78 10.27 4.81
C VAL A 297 8.32 9.82 6.20
N ALA A 298 7.35 8.92 6.29
CA ALA A 298 6.83 8.45 7.56
C ALA A 298 7.90 7.72 8.40
N GLU A 299 8.77 6.92 7.79
CA GLU A 299 9.88 6.30 8.52
C GLU A 299 10.90 7.34 9.01
N LYS A 300 11.17 8.41 8.25
CA LYS A 300 11.98 9.54 8.75
C LYS A 300 11.35 10.20 9.97
N LEU A 301 10.03 10.43 9.98
CA LEU A 301 9.34 10.98 11.16
C LEU A 301 9.53 10.07 12.39
N VAL A 302 9.41 8.76 12.21
CA VAL A 302 9.64 7.77 13.28
C VAL A 302 11.09 7.79 13.77
N LYS A 303 12.08 7.92 12.86
CA LYS A 303 13.50 8.08 13.24
C LYS A 303 13.76 9.39 13.99
N ILE A 304 13.15 10.50 13.57
CA ILE A 304 13.25 11.79 14.29
C ILE A 304 12.65 11.65 15.70
N ALA A 305 11.49 11.00 15.84
CA ALA A 305 10.90 10.72 17.15
C ALA A 305 11.82 9.86 18.03
N SER A 306 12.49 8.87 17.45
CA SER A 306 13.48 8.06 18.15
C SER A 306 14.69 8.85 18.63
N GLN A 307 15.21 9.76 17.80
CA GLN A 307 16.26 10.70 18.19
C GLN A 307 15.82 11.62 19.34
N ARG A 308 14.52 11.91 19.44
CA ARG A 308 13.89 12.65 20.56
C ARG A 308 13.62 11.77 21.79
N GLY A 309 13.99 10.49 21.77
CA GLY A 309 13.88 9.58 22.90
C GLY A 309 12.68 8.64 22.88
N LEU A 310 11.88 8.60 21.81
CA LEU A 310 10.79 7.62 21.69
C LEU A 310 11.37 6.22 21.42
N PRO A 311 11.05 5.19 22.21
CA PRO A 311 11.45 3.81 21.91
C PRO A 311 10.69 3.35 20.66
N ILE A 312 11.42 2.90 19.64
CA ILE A 312 10.84 2.42 18.38
C ILE A 312 11.39 1.05 18.02
N THR A 313 10.64 0.31 17.21
CA THR A 313 11.16 -0.79 16.39
C THR A 313 10.52 -0.68 15.02
N ILE A 314 11.34 -0.74 13.97
CA ILE A 314 10.87 -0.61 12.59
C ILE A 314 10.90 -1.98 11.89
N TYR A 315 9.81 -2.32 11.20
CA TYR A 315 9.69 -3.55 10.43
C TYR A 315 9.48 -3.21 8.96
N ARG A 316 10.36 -3.68 8.08
CA ARG A 316 10.30 -3.42 6.63
C ARG A 316 9.98 -4.73 5.90
N PRO A 317 8.70 -5.08 5.73
CA PRO A 317 8.31 -6.21 4.89
C PRO A 317 8.51 -5.89 3.39
N PRO A 318 8.69 -6.93 2.54
CA PRO A 318 8.56 -6.86 1.09
C PRO A 318 7.07 -6.96 0.72
N LEU A 319 6.77 -7.54 -0.45
CA LEU A 319 5.41 -8.00 -0.74
C LEU A 319 5.00 -9.05 0.29
N ILE A 320 3.79 -8.94 0.83
CA ILE A 320 3.27 -9.91 1.80
C ILE A 320 2.32 -10.85 1.06
N SER A 321 2.70 -12.12 1.00
CA SER A 321 1.94 -13.20 0.36
C SER A 321 1.00 -13.91 1.35
N GLY A 322 0.20 -14.85 0.84
CA GLY A 322 -0.76 -15.62 1.64
C GLY A 322 -0.13 -16.40 2.80
N HIS A 323 -0.96 -16.87 3.72
CA HIS A 323 -0.55 -17.71 4.83
C HIS A 323 0.07 -19.02 4.32
N SER A 324 1.27 -19.35 4.78
CA SER A 324 2.11 -20.42 4.20
C SER A 324 1.45 -21.81 4.19
N GLN A 325 0.55 -22.09 5.13
CA GLN A 325 -0.11 -23.41 5.26
C GLN A 325 -1.55 -23.46 4.74
N THR A 326 -2.29 -22.35 4.76
CA THR A 326 -3.72 -22.34 4.41
C THR A 326 -3.98 -21.67 3.06
N GLY A 327 -3.00 -20.93 2.56
CA GLY A 327 -3.05 -20.16 1.33
C GLY A 327 -3.91 -18.91 1.38
N VAL A 328 -4.62 -18.69 2.48
CA VAL A 328 -5.45 -17.51 2.72
C VAL A 328 -4.62 -16.25 2.51
N GLY A 329 -5.05 -15.39 1.61
CA GLY A 329 -4.33 -14.18 1.21
C GLY A 329 -5.26 -13.07 0.75
N ASN A 330 -4.70 -11.90 0.50
CA ASN A 330 -5.44 -10.76 -0.01
C ASN A 330 -5.59 -10.85 -1.54
N THR A 331 -6.79 -11.07 -2.06
CA THR A 331 -7.02 -11.15 -3.52
C THR A 331 -6.78 -9.84 -4.26
N ASP A 332 -6.72 -8.71 -3.54
CA ASP A 332 -6.45 -7.38 -4.08
C ASP A 332 -4.94 -7.04 -4.09
N ASP A 333 -4.06 -7.97 -3.69
CA ASP A 333 -2.62 -7.74 -3.76
C ASP A 333 -2.08 -7.81 -5.20
N PHE A 334 -0.99 -7.10 -5.44
CA PHE A 334 -0.40 -6.96 -6.77
C PHE A 334 -0.01 -8.30 -7.42
N VAL A 335 0.53 -9.26 -6.67
CA VAL A 335 0.95 -10.56 -7.22
C VAL A 335 -0.28 -11.35 -7.67
N ASN A 336 -1.34 -11.36 -6.87
CA ASN A 336 -2.60 -12.01 -7.20
C ASN A 336 -3.29 -11.36 -8.41
N LEU A 337 -3.37 -10.03 -8.45
CA LEU A 337 -3.95 -9.27 -9.56
C LEU A 337 -3.14 -9.46 -10.86
N MET A 338 -1.81 -9.38 -10.80
CA MET A 338 -0.93 -9.64 -11.95
C MET A 338 -1.08 -11.08 -12.45
N THR A 339 -1.14 -12.05 -11.53
CA THR A 339 -1.27 -13.46 -11.89
C THR A 339 -2.59 -13.74 -12.58
N LYS A 340 -3.72 -13.33 -11.98
CA LYS A 340 -5.05 -13.50 -12.58
C LYS A 340 -5.15 -12.81 -13.93
N GLY A 341 -4.66 -11.58 -14.01
CA GLY A 341 -4.77 -10.77 -15.22
C GLY A 341 -3.92 -11.29 -16.37
N CYS A 342 -2.71 -11.78 -16.09
CA CYS A 342 -1.87 -12.46 -17.09
C CYS A 342 -2.47 -13.80 -17.53
N LEU A 343 -3.02 -14.58 -16.59
CA LEU A 343 -3.74 -15.82 -16.90
C LEU A 343 -4.92 -15.58 -17.85
N GLN A 344 -5.75 -14.57 -17.58
CA GLN A 344 -6.87 -14.19 -18.45
C GLN A 344 -6.41 -13.66 -19.81
N MET A 345 -5.26 -12.97 -19.88
CA MET A 345 -4.70 -12.48 -21.14
C MET A 345 -3.97 -13.58 -21.93
N GLY A 346 -3.59 -14.69 -21.29
CA GLY A 346 -2.84 -15.80 -21.89
C GLY A 346 -1.33 -15.55 -22.04
N ALA A 347 -0.78 -14.51 -21.40
CA ALA A 347 0.64 -14.17 -21.49
C ALA A 347 1.18 -13.46 -20.23
N PHE A 348 2.42 -13.81 -19.86
CA PHE A 348 3.22 -13.09 -18.86
C PHE A 348 4.33 -12.27 -19.53
N PRO A 349 4.77 -11.15 -18.93
CA PRO A 349 5.91 -10.40 -19.44
C PRO A 349 7.22 -11.09 -19.08
N GLU A 350 8.12 -11.21 -20.05
CA GLU A 350 9.51 -11.61 -19.83
C GLU A 350 10.32 -10.42 -19.30
N VAL A 351 10.56 -10.45 -17.98
CA VAL A 351 11.28 -9.41 -17.24
C VAL A 351 12.25 -10.04 -16.25
N ASP A 352 13.42 -9.39 -16.07
CA ASP A 352 14.39 -9.73 -15.04
C ASP A 352 13.93 -9.19 -13.67
N TYR A 353 12.93 -9.87 -13.10
CA TYR A 353 12.34 -9.55 -11.81
C TYR A 353 12.50 -10.70 -10.83
N MET A 354 12.97 -10.37 -9.63
CA MET A 354 13.01 -11.30 -8.49
C MET A 354 11.71 -11.17 -7.70
N LEU A 355 10.93 -12.25 -7.69
CA LEU A 355 9.74 -12.38 -6.86
C LEU A 355 10.17 -12.56 -5.40
N ASP A 356 10.09 -11.46 -4.67
CA ASP A 356 10.37 -11.36 -3.25
C ASP A 356 9.09 -11.11 -2.48
N MET A 357 8.57 -12.18 -1.89
CA MET A 357 7.35 -12.16 -1.11
C MET A 357 7.50 -13.02 0.13
N SER A 358 7.04 -12.50 1.26
CA SER A 358 7.07 -13.19 2.55
C SER A 358 5.67 -13.61 2.96
N PRO A 359 5.45 -14.86 3.42
CA PRO A 359 4.15 -15.28 3.92
C PRO A 359 3.69 -14.42 5.11
N VAL A 360 2.41 -14.06 5.14
CA VAL A 360 1.86 -13.18 6.19
C VAL A 360 2.08 -13.72 7.59
N ASP A 361 2.05 -15.04 7.77
CA ASP A 361 2.29 -15.68 9.06
C ASP A 361 3.74 -15.58 9.52
N TYR A 362 4.71 -15.60 8.62
CA TYR A 362 6.10 -15.28 8.97
C TYR A 362 6.21 -13.83 9.42
N VAL A 363 5.64 -12.89 8.64
CA VAL A 363 5.72 -11.45 8.91
C VAL A 363 5.04 -11.11 10.24
N SER A 364 3.82 -11.58 10.49
CA SER A 364 3.06 -11.29 11.71
C SER A 364 3.72 -11.89 12.95
N LYS A 365 4.17 -13.17 12.88
CA LYS A 365 4.88 -13.83 13.98
C LYS A 365 6.18 -13.12 14.31
N ALA A 366 6.96 -12.74 13.28
CA ALA A 366 8.21 -12.01 13.47
C ALA A 366 7.98 -10.68 14.19
N ILE A 367 6.97 -9.89 13.77
CA ILE A 367 6.64 -8.61 14.42
C ILE A 367 6.22 -8.82 15.87
N ALA A 368 5.32 -9.77 16.15
CA ALA A 368 4.82 -10.04 17.51
C ALA A 368 5.91 -10.59 18.45
N HIS A 369 6.88 -11.33 17.90
CA HIS A 369 8.02 -11.86 18.65
C HIS A 369 9.06 -10.78 18.94
N LEU A 370 9.51 -10.06 17.90
CA LEU A 370 10.56 -9.06 18.00
C LEU A 370 10.14 -7.85 18.84
N SER A 371 8.86 -7.48 18.83
CA SER A 371 8.32 -6.38 19.64
C SER A 371 8.46 -6.59 21.14
N ARG A 372 8.59 -7.85 21.57
CA ARG A 372 8.69 -8.26 22.97
C ARG A 372 10.13 -8.50 23.42
N GLN A 373 11.12 -8.15 22.59
CA GLN A 373 12.54 -8.18 22.94
C GLN A 373 13.05 -6.76 23.23
N GLU A 374 13.73 -6.56 24.35
CA GLU A 374 14.30 -5.25 24.71
C GLU A 374 15.40 -4.85 23.70
N GLU A 375 16.13 -5.84 23.20
CA GLU A 375 17.20 -5.68 22.23
C GLU A 375 16.71 -5.21 20.85
N SER A 376 15.40 -5.28 20.57
CA SER A 376 14.80 -4.77 19.34
C SER A 376 14.61 -3.25 19.33
N LEU A 377 14.72 -2.59 20.49
CA LEU A 377 14.54 -1.15 20.59
C LEU A 377 15.64 -0.41 19.80
N GLY A 378 15.22 0.59 19.02
CA GLY A 378 16.07 1.39 18.14
C GLY A 378 16.45 0.72 16.81
N LYS A 379 16.12 -0.57 16.63
CA LYS A 379 16.49 -1.35 15.44
C LYS A 379 15.43 -1.28 14.33
N ALA A 380 15.90 -1.56 13.12
CA ALA A 380 15.05 -1.90 11.98
C ALA A 380 15.26 -3.38 11.63
N PHE A 381 14.24 -4.01 11.05
CA PHE A 381 14.25 -5.41 10.63
C PHE A 381 13.74 -5.52 9.21
N HIS A 382 14.47 -6.20 8.32
CA HIS A 382 14.01 -6.53 6.98
C HIS A 382 13.28 -7.88 7.05
N LEU A 383 11.96 -7.85 6.94
CA LEU A 383 11.13 -9.06 7.00
C LEU A 383 11.01 -9.71 5.62
N GLN A 384 12.12 -9.73 4.88
CA GLN A 384 12.21 -10.18 3.50
C GLN A 384 12.27 -11.70 3.41
N HIS A 385 11.91 -12.25 2.25
CA HIS A 385 12.18 -13.65 1.99
C HIS A 385 13.71 -13.86 1.86
N PRO A 386 14.33 -14.79 2.61
CA PRO A 386 15.78 -14.98 2.57
C PRO A 386 16.32 -15.44 1.20
N GLU A 387 15.47 -16.10 0.41
CA GLU A 387 15.80 -16.68 -0.88
C GLU A 387 14.72 -16.31 -1.93
N PRO A 388 14.66 -15.06 -2.42
CA PRO A 388 13.71 -14.69 -3.47
C PRO A 388 13.99 -15.49 -4.76
N VAL A 389 12.97 -15.69 -5.60
CA VAL A 389 13.08 -16.50 -6.82
C VAL A 389 12.82 -15.66 -8.07
N PRO A 390 13.40 -15.99 -9.24
CA PRO A 390 13.05 -15.32 -10.48
C PRO A 390 11.57 -15.50 -10.83
N LEU A 391 10.94 -14.48 -11.42
CA LEU A 391 9.54 -14.53 -11.87
C LEU A 391 9.25 -15.73 -12.79
N THR A 392 10.24 -16.17 -13.58
CA THR A 392 10.13 -17.35 -14.44
C THR A 392 9.70 -18.61 -13.69
N LYS A 393 10.07 -18.75 -12.40
CA LYS A 393 9.65 -19.88 -11.57
C LYS A 393 8.16 -19.89 -11.27
N LEU A 394 7.54 -18.73 -11.06
CA LEU A 394 6.09 -18.63 -10.95
C LEU A 394 5.42 -19.18 -12.22
N VAL A 395 5.92 -18.79 -13.38
CA VAL A 395 5.37 -19.22 -14.67
C VAL A 395 5.58 -20.73 -14.91
N ASP A 396 6.74 -21.29 -14.54
CA ASP A 396 6.98 -22.73 -14.56
C ASP A 396 5.93 -23.49 -13.72
N TRP A 397 5.64 -23.00 -12.52
CA TRP A 397 4.66 -23.63 -11.62
C TRP A 397 3.23 -23.51 -12.15
N LEU A 398 2.82 -22.34 -12.62
CA LEU A 398 1.50 -22.16 -13.24
C LEU A 398 1.29 -23.13 -14.41
N ASN A 399 2.29 -23.27 -15.29
CA ASN A 399 2.25 -24.26 -16.38
C ASN A 399 2.17 -25.70 -15.85
N SER A 400 2.92 -26.02 -14.78
CA SER A 400 2.88 -27.36 -14.16
C SER A 400 1.52 -27.68 -13.53
N PHE A 401 0.74 -26.67 -13.15
CA PHE A 401 -0.62 -26.80 -12.63
C PHE A 401 -1.68 -26.88 -13.73
N GLY A 402 -1.28 -26.82 -15.00
CA GLY A 402 -2.16 -26.95 -16.15
C GLY A 402 -2.72 -25.63 -16.68
N PHE A 403 -2.17 -24.48 -16.26
CA PHE A 403 -2.52 -23.18 -16.85
C PHE A 403 -1.57 -22.87 -18.02
N PRO A 404 -1.98 -23.02 -19.29
CA PRO A 404 -1.09 -22.84 -20.43
C PRO A 404 -0.76 -21.35 -20.59
N ILE A 405 0.45 -20.94 -20.20
CA ILE A 405 0.84 -19.54 -20.31
C ILE A 405 2.26 -19.38 -20.84
N LYS A 406 2.41 -18.41 -21.75
CA LYS A 406 3.69 -18.08 -22.39
C LYS A 406 4.25 -16.81 -21.79
N MET A 407 5.56 -16.79 -21.58
CA MET A 407 6.29 -15.54 -21.39
C MET A 407 6.59 -14.95 -22.77
N ILE A 408 6.37 -13.65 -22.90
CA ILE A 408 6.64 -12.90 -24.14
C ILE A 408 7.43 -11.62 -23.81
N PRO A 409 8.20 -11.06 -24.76
CA PRO A 409 8.96 -9.83 -24.53
C PRO A 409 8.08 -8.71 -23.97
N TYR A 410 8.60 -7.96 -23.00
CA TYR A 410 7.81 -6.98 -22.24
C TYR A 410 7.06 -5.97 -23.12
N GLU A 411 7.69 -5.44 -24.18
CA GLU A 411 7.02 -4.53 -25.12
C GLU A 411 5.85 -5.19 -25.87
N GLN A 412 5.99 -6.47 -26.25
CA GLN A 412 4.90 -7.22 -26.86
C GLN A 412 3.76 -7.46 -25.88
N TRP A 413 4.09 -7.74 -24.62
CA TRP A 413 3.11 -7.87 -23.55
C TRP A 413 2.36 -6.57 -23.30
N GLN A 414 3.04 -5.42 -23.26
CA GLN A 414 2.41 -4.10 -23.13
C GLN A 414 1.43 -3.82 -24.29
N ASN A 415 1.82 -4.18 -25.52
CA ASN A 415 0.93 -4.05 -26.68
C ASN A 415 -0.32 -4.94 -26.56
N GLN A 416 -0.19 -6.18 -26.07
CA GLN A 416 -1.35 -7.02 -25.80
C GLN A 416 -2.23 -6.44 -24.70
N LEU A 417 -1.62 -5.94 -23.62
CA LEU A 417 -2.35 -5.27 -22.55
C LEU A 417 -3.18 -4.09 -23.08
N ILE A 418 -2.61 -3.23 -23.94
CA ILE A 418 -3.31 -2.08 -24.53
C ILE A 418 -4.48 -2.52 -25.43
N ASN A 419 -4.25 -3.50 -26.31
CA ASN A 419 -5.19 -3.84 -27.37
C ASN A 419 -6.27 -4.85 -26.94
N ASN A 420 -5.97 -5.75 -26.00
CA ASN A 420 -6.82 -6.90 -25.70
C ASN A 420 -7.56 -6.77 -24.36
N VAL A 421 -7.07 -5.95 -23.42
CA VAL A 421 -7.68 -5.80 -22.08
C VAL A 421 -8.55 -4.56 -22.04
N THR A 422 -9.82 -4.65 -22.42
CA THR A 422 -10.69 -3.47 -22.59
C THR A 422 -11.70 -3.23 -21.44
N SER A 423 -11.73 -4.09 -20.43
CA SER A 423 -12.68 -4.01 -19.31
C SER A 423 -12.01 -4.27 -17.97
N SER A 424 -12.64 -3.81 -16.88
CA SER A 424 -12.21 -4.06 -15.50
C SER A 424 -12.40 -5.50 -15.03
N GLU A 425 -12.98 -6.40 -15.84
CA GLU A 425 -13.05 -7.84 -15.53
C GLU A 425 -11.67 -8.48 -15.51
N ASN A 426 -10.72 -7.93 -16.28
CA ASN A 426 -9.32 -8.25 -16.17
C ASN A 426 -8.63 -7.22 -15.26
N PRO A 427 -8.03 -7.65 -14.13
CA PRO A 427 -7.42 -6.73 -13.16
C PRO A 427 -6.22 -5.95 -13.71
N LEU A 428 -5.60 -6.37 -14.82
CA LEU A 428 -4.55 -5.54 -15.45
C LEU A 428 -5.10 -4.22 -15.97
N TYR A 429 -6.41 -4.12 -16.25
CA TYR A 429 -7.02 -2.88 -16.74
C TYR A 429 -6.83 -1.72 -15.76
N THR A 430 -7.07 -1.96 -14.47
CA THR A 430 -6.91 -0.94 -13.42
C THR A 430 -5.43 -0.72 -13.05
N LEU A 431 -4.56 -1.69 -13.34
CA LEU A 431 -3.10 -1.57 -13.17
C LEU A 431 -2.39 -0.92 -14.37
N ARG A 432 -3.09 -0.60 -15.46
CA ARG A 432 -2.49 0.05 -16.64
C ARG A 432 -1.65 1.29 -16.32
N PRO A 433 -2.05 2.21 -15.42
CA PRO A 433 -1.19 3.36 -15.08
C PRO A 433 0.15 2.89 -14.51
N PHE A 434 0.14 1.96 -13.57
CA PHE A 434 1.36 1.38 -13.00
C PHE A 434 2.22 0.67 -14.08
N LEU A 435 1.60 -0.05 -15.02
CA LEU A 435 2.28 -0.93 -15.98
C LEU A 435 2.75 -0.24 -17.27
N LEU A 436 2.09 0.84 -17.68
CA LEU A 436 2.29 1.47 -19.00
C LEU A 436 2.81 2.89 -18.91
N GLU A 437 2.58 3.58 -17.80
CA GLU A 437 2.96 4.97 -17.67
C GLU A 437 4.47 5.13 -17.54
N ARG A 438 5.02 6.06 -18.32
CA ARG A 438 6.46 6.28 -18.45
C ARG A 438 6.84 7.57 -17.75
N TRP A 439 7.90 7.49 -16.96
CA TRP A 439 8.35 8.54 -16.09
C TRP A 439 9.75 9.01 -16.45
N SER A 440 10.06 10.26 -16.12
CA SER A 440 11.36 10.93 -16.34
C SER A 440 11.81 11.06 -17.81
N GLU A 441 12.94 11.72 -18.04
CA GLU A 441 13.60 11.77 -19.36
C GLU A 441 13.94 10.36 -19.90
N ARG A 442 14.13 9.38 -19.01
CA ARG A 442 14.46 7.99 -19.40
C ARG A 442 13.25 7.18 -19.86
N GLN A 443 12.03 7.71 -19.69
CA GLN A 443 10.78 7.08 -20.16
C GLN A 443 10.58 5.64 -19.65
N LEU A 444 10.96 5.40 -18.39
CA LEU A 444 10.85 4.10 -17.71
C LEU A 444 9.46 3.94 -17.10
N THR A 445 8.88 2.73 -17.18
CA THR A 445 7.68 2.41 -16.42
C THR A 445 8.02 2.06 -14.97
N ILE A 446 7.01 1.97 -14.10
CA ILE A 446 7.25 1.51 -12.73
C ILE A 446 7.90 0.10 -12.74
N PRO A 447 7.38 -0.92 -13.47
CA PRO A 447 8.05 -2.22 -13.59
C PRO A 447 9.53 -2.15 -14.00
N ASP A 448 9.92 -1.23 -14.90
CA ASP A 448 11.32 -1.06 -15.31
C ASP A 448 12.22 -0.67 -14.11
N LEU A 449 11.70 0.11 -13.16
CA LEU A 449 12.42 0.50 -11.94
C LEU A 449 12.61 -0.68 -10.97
N TYR A 450 11.82 -1.74 -11.11
CA TYR A 450 11.88 -2.94 -10.28
C TYR A 450 12.72 -4.07 -10.89
N LEU A 451 13.28 -3.87 -12.09
CA LEU A 451 14.24 -4.82 -12.67
C LEU A 451 15.46 -5.01 -11.76
N THR A 452 16.03 -6.22 -11.75
CA THR A 452 17.16 -6.59 -10.89
C THR A 452 18.31 -5.59 -11.00
N SER A 453 18.62 -5.10 -12.20
CA SER A 453 19.69 -4.13 -12.45
C SER A 453 19.47 -2.76 -11.79
N ASN A 454 18.21 -2.42 -11.49
CA ASN A 454 17.80 -1.12 -10.97
C ASN A 454 17.49 -1.17 -9.47
N ARG A 455 17.65 -2.33 -8.83
CA ARG A 455 17.29 -2.55 -7.42
C ARG A 455 18.51 -2.88 -6.56
N PRO A 456 18.46 -2.56 -5.26
CA PRO A 456 19.37 -3.16 -4.30
C PRO A 456 19.04 -4.63 -4.08
N THR A 457 20.04 -5.39 -3.67
CA THR A 457 19.83 -6.64 -2.91
C THR A 457 19.58 -6.27 -1.46
N ILE A 458 18.36 -6.46 -0.97
CA ILE A 458 18.07 -6.26 0.44
C ILE A 458 18.51 -7.52 1.20
N SER A 459 19.21 -7.33 2.32
CA SER A 459 19.64 -8.39 3.23
C SER A 459 18.73 -8.41 4.45
N CYS A 460 18.34 -9.61 4.90
CA CYS A 460 17.57 -9.83 6.13
C CYS A 460 18.36 -10.59 7.21
N GLN A 461 19.70 -10.56 7.14
CA GLN A 461 20.54 -11.37 8.02
C GLN A 461 20.40 -10.96 9.50
N ALA A 462 20.24 -9.67 9.82
CA ALA A 462 20.05 -9.25 11.20
C ALA A 462 18.69 -9.72 11.74
N THR A 463 17.65 -9.70 10.91
CA THR A 463 16.35 -10.29 11.22
C THR A 463 16.47 -11.79 11.48
N LEU A 464 17.13 -12.56 10.61
CA LEU A 464 17.34 -14.00 10.81
C LEU A 464 18.08 -14.30 12.12
N ASN A 465 19.10 -13.50 12.43
CA ASN A 465 19.83 -13.64 13.69
C ASN A 465 18.96 -13.32 14.92
N ALA A 466 18.07 -12.32 14.83
CA ALA A 466 17.17 -11.95 15.93
C ALA A 466 16.02 -12.94 16.13
N LEU A 467 15.64 -13.67 15.08
CA LEU A 467 14.65 -14.77 15.16
C LEU A 467 15.30 -16.12 15.51
N ALA A 468 16.63 -16.21 15.55
CA ALA A 468 17.34 -17.43 15.86
C ALA A 468 16.95 -17.96 17.26
N GLY A 469 16.61 -19.26 17.34
CA GLY A 469 16.12 -19.89 18.57
C GLY A 469 14.61 -19.81 18.77
N SER A 470 13.89 -19.04 17.94
CA SER A 470 12.43 -19.15 17.82
C SER A 470 12.04 -20.26 16.83
N SER A 471 10.75 -20.62 16.78
CA SER A 471 10.19 -21.50 15.74
C SER A 471 9.76 -20.74 14.47
N ILE A 472 10.11 -19.45 14.36
CA ILE A 472 9.65 -18.58 13.28
C ILE A 472 10.62 -18.69 12.11
N THR A 473 10.14 -19.28 11.01
CA THR A 473 10.91 -19.46 9.78
C THR A 473 10.08 -18.98 8.59
N CYS A 474 10.73 -18.36 7.61
CA CYS A 474 10.07 -17.99 6.36
C CYS A 474 9.93 -19.24 5.48
N ALA A 475 8.70 -19.59 5.10
CA ALA A 475 8.46 -20.77 4.27
C ALA A 475 9.05 -20.56 2.87
N PRO A 476 9.77 -21.55 2.30
CA PRO A 476 10.46 -21.39 1.04
C PRO A 476 9.49 -21.15 -0.12
N ILE A 477 9.87 -20.25 -1.05
CA ILE A 477 9.14 -20.03 -2.29
C ILE A 477 9.36 -21.22 -3.24
N ASN A 478 8.44 -22.18 -3.21
CA ASN A 478 8.50 -23.41 -3.99
C ASN A 478 7.12 -23.82 -4.55
N ALA A 479 7.07 -24.92 -5.30
CA ALA A 479 5.84 -25.44 -5.90
C ALA A 479 4.74 -25.78 -4.87
N GLU A 480 5.11 -26.24 -3.68
CA GLU A 480 4.16 -26.58 -2.61
C GLU A 480 3.47 -25.34 -2.04
N LEU A 481 4.24 -24.28 -1.76
CA LEU A 481 3.70 -22.99 -1.32
C LEU A 481 2.74 -22.41 -2.36
N PHE A 482 3.14 -22.44 -3.64
CA PHE A 482 2.28 -21.96 -4.71
C PHE A 482 1.04 -22.82 -4.95
N THR A 483 1.14 -24.14 -4.77
CA THR A 483 -0.03 -25.03 -4.81
C THR A 483 -1.02 -24.61 -3.72
N THR A 484 -0.53 -24.38 -2.51
CA THR A 484 -1.34 -23.90 -1.37
C THR A 484 -2.04 -22.57 -1.70
N TYR A 485 -1.32 -21.61 -2.28
CA TYR A 485 -1.91 -20.32 -2.72
C TYR A 485 -2.94 -20.51 -3.83
N SER A 486 -2.63 -21.27 -4.88
CA SER A 486 -3.54 -21.53 -5.98
C SER A 486 -4.82 -22.24 -5.51
N MET A 487 -4.72 -23.20 -4.59
CA MET A 487 -5.89 -23.87 -3.99
C MET A 487 -6.83 -22.87 -3.32
N TYR A 488 -6.29 -21.95 -2.50
CA TYR A 488 -7.10 -20.91 -1.87
C TYR A 488 -7.75 -19.98 -2.91
N LEU A 489 -7.00 -19.52 -3.91
CA LEU A 489 -7.53 -18.62 -4.94
C LEU A 489 -8.63 -19.27 -5.80
N ILE A 490 -8.56 -20.58 -6.02
CA ILE A 490 -9.62 -21.34 -6.70
C ILE A 490 -10.84 -21.50 -5.78
N GLN A 491 -10.64 -21.89 -4.52
CA GLN A 491 -11.72 -22.08 -3.54
C GLN A 491 -12.47 -20.78 -3.22
N SER A 492 -11.78 -19.64 -3.20
CA SER A 492 -12.38 -18.32 -3.02
C SER A 492 -13.17 -17.83 -4.23
N GLY A 493 -13.08 -18.54 -5.37
CA GLY A 493 -13.66 -18.14 -6.65
C GLY A 493 -12.88 -17.02 -7.35
N PHE A 494 -11.73 -16.60 -6.83
CA PHE A 494 -10.91 -15.56 -7.46
C PHE A 494 -10.33 -16.02 -8.80
N LEU A 495 -9.85 -17.27 -8.87
CA LEU A 495 -9.45 -17.95 -10.11
C LEU A 495 -10.51 -18.99 -10.49
N ASN A 496 -11.14 -18.80 -11.65
CA ASN A 496 -12.11 -19.76 -12.19
C ASN A 496 -11.45 -20.65 -13.25
N LEU A 497 -11.22 -21.93 -12.90
CA LEU A 497 -10.56 -22.91 -13.77
C LEU A 497 -11.27 -23.11 -15.12
N GLU A 498 -12.60 -23.12 -15.15
CA GLU A 498 -13.36 -23.33 -16.40
C GLU A 498 -13.15 -22.17 -17.38
N SER A 499 -13.08 -20.95 -16.86
CA SER A 499 -12.79 -19.76 -17.70
C SER A 499 -11.35 -19.74 -18.22
N LEU A 500 -10.40 -20.28 -17.45
CA LEU A 500 -8.97 -20.22 -17.76
C LEU A 500 -8.48 -21.36 -18.67
N MET A 501 -9.17 -22.50 -18.69
CA MET A 501 -8.81 -23.63 -19.55
C MET A 501 -9.48 -23.59 -20.94
N ASN A 502 -10.47 -22.71 -21.14
CA ASN A 502 -11.22 -22.57 -22.38
C ASN A 502 -10.79 -21.38 -23.27
N ASN A 503 -9.83 -20.58 -22.80
CA ASN A 503 -9.14 -19.52 -23.55
C ASN A 503 -7.79 -20.02 -24.05
#